data_AF-A0A6G3S701-F1
#
_entry.id   AF-A0A6G3S701-F1
#
_cell.length_a   1.000
_cell.length_b   1.000
_cell.length_c   1.000
_cell.angle_alpha   90.00
_cell.angle_beta   90.00
_cell.angle_gamma   90.00
#
_symmetry.space_group_name_H-M   'P 1'
#
loop_
_entity.id
_entity.type
_entity.pdbx_description
1 polymer ?
#
loop_
_entity_poly.entity_id
_entity_poly.type
_entity_poly.pdbx_seq_one_letter_code
_entity_poly.pdbx_strand_id
1 'polypeptide(L)' 'MLSPSSAAARLTGRRVVEERTRSGALTEVVLDDGRVVMAKHADDPGAAHAEAAGLRWLAEAGTVAVPVVHG' A
#
# COMPACT_ATOMS: atom_id res chain seq x y z
N MET A 1 15.83 -4.12 3.41
CA MET A 1 14.41 -3.91 3.05
C MET A 1 13.90 -2.71 3.82
N LEU A 2 13.10 -1.82 3.23
CA LEU A 2 12.49 -0.72 3.99
C LEU A 2 11.33 -1.28 4.82
N SER A 3 11.13 -0.77 6.03
CA SER A 3 9.95 -1.12 6.83
C SER A 3 8.67 -0.69 6.12
N PRO A 4 7.51 -1.29 6.43
CA PRO A 4 6.22 -0.86 5.91
C PRO A 4 5.98 0.66 6.10
N SER A 5 6.27 1.20 7.28
CA SER A 5 6.22 2.66 7.54
C SER A 5 7.12 3.46 6.61
N SER A 6 8.35 3.01 6.39
CA SER A 6 9.31 3.75 5.55
C SER A 6 8.89 3.74 4.07
N ALA A 7 8.36 2.62 3.60
CA ALA A 7 7.81 2.51 2.25
C ALA A 7 6.56 3.39 2.09
N ALA A 8 5.62 3.33 3.04
CA ALA A 8 4.42 4.14 3.04
C ALA A 8 4.75 5.65 3.05
N ALA A 9 5.68 6.09 3.91
CA ALA A 9 6.09 7.48 3.97
C ALA A 9 6.65 7.97 2.62
N ARG A 10 7.53 7.17 2.01
CA ARG A 10 8.13 7.51 0.70
C ARG A 10 7.10 7.58 -0.41
N LEU A 11 6.20 6.59 -0.49
CA LEU A 11 5.22 6.47 -1.58
C LEU A 11 4.10 7.50 -1.47
N THR A 12 3.74 7.91 -0.25
CA THR A 12 2.65 8.88 -0.02
C THR A 12 3.15 10.31 0.17
N GLY A 13 4.44 10.52 0.42
CA GLY A 13 5.01 11.81 0.79
C GLY A 13 4.55 12.32 2.16
N ARG A 14 4.03 11.43 3.02
CA ARG A 14 3.46 11.77 4.33
C ARG A 14 4.25 11.15 5.46
N ARG A 15 4.19 11.76 6.63
CA ARG A 15 4.74 11.15 7.85
C ARG A 15 3.79 10.07 8.35
N VAL A 16 4.37 8.99 8.87
CA VAL A 16 3.63 7.93 9.57
C VAL A 16 3.45 8.30 11.05
N VAL A 17 2.26 8.06 11.59
CA VAL A 17 1.94 8.22 13.01
C VAL A 17 1.75 6.89 13.73
N GLU A 18 1.31 5.84 13.04
CA GLU A 18 1.11 4.51 13.61
C GLU A 18 1.37 3.42 12.56
N GLU A 19 1.92 2.29 13.02
CA GLU A 19 2.08 1.05 12.24
C GLU A 19 1.48 -0.12 13.02
N ARG A 20 0.69 -0.97 12.34
CA ARG A 20 0.07 -2.15 12.93
C ARG A 20 0.07 -3.32 11.96
N THR A 21 0.86 -4.36 12.26
CA THR A 21 0.79 -5.63 11.54
C THR A 21 -0.60 -6.24 11.71
N ARG A 22 -1.24 -6.63 10.61
CA ARG A 22 -2.56 -7.27 10.63
C ARG A 22 -2.44 -8.79 10.53
N SER A 23 -1.96 -9.26 9.39
CA SER A 23 -1.79 -10.69 9.12
C SER A 23 -0.71 -10.91 8.08
N GLY A 24 0.14 -11.93 8.29
CA GLY A 24 1.25 -12.24 7.38
C GLY A 24 2.06 -10.99 7.02
N ALA A 25 2.12 -10.68 5.72
CA ALA A 25 2.85 -9.55 5.17
C ALA A 25 2.01 -8.27 4.95
N LEU A 26 0.81 -8.19 5.55
CA LEU A 26 -0.08 -7.04 5.50
C LEU A 26 0.05 -6.17 6.74
N THR A 27 0.34 -4.89 6.53
CA THR A 27 0.50 -3.89 7.58
C THR A 27 -0.40 -2.69 7.33
N GLU A 28 -1.12 -2.28 8.37
CA GLU A 28 -1.89 -1.03 8.38
C GLU A 28 -0.99 0.11 8.84
N VAL A 29 -1.03 1.24 8.13
CA VAL A 29 -0.21 2.42 8.41
C VAL A 29 -1.11 3.65 8.46
N VAL A 30 -1.06 4.37 9.58
CA VAL A 30 -1.79 5.63 9.76
C VAL A 30 -0.85 6.79 9.43
N LEU A 31 -1.29 7.69 8.56
CA LEU A 31 -0.55 8.87 8.11
C LEU A 31 -0.95 10.12 8.91
N ASP A 32 -0.12 11.15 8.86
CA ASP A 32 -0.34 12.41 9.59
C ASP A 32 -1.52 13.28 9.11
N ASP A 33 -2.11 13.00 7.93
CA ASP A 33 -3.41 13.56 7.51
C ASP A 33 -4.61 12.75 7.99
N GLY A 34 -4.39 11.69 8.76
CA GLY A 34 -5.44 10.77 9.19
C GLY A 34 -5.86 9.76 8.13
N ARG A 35 -5.23 9.72 6.95
CA ARG A 35 -5.43 8.59 6.02
C ARG A 35 -4.85 7.31 6.60
N VAL A 36 -5.54 6.21 6.37
CA VAL A 36 -5.05 4.85 6.64
C VAL A 36 -4.69 4.21 5.30
N VAL A 37 -3.46 3.73 5.18
CA VAL A 37 -2.98 3.00 4.00
C VAL A 37 -2.59 1.58 4.38
N MET A 38 -2.81 0.66 3.44
CA MET A 38 -2.38 -0.72 3.58
C MET A 38 -1.05 -0.91 2.85
N ALA A 39 -0.02 -1.32 3.57
CA ALA A 39 1.27 -1.72 3.03
C ALA A 39 1.32 -3.25 2.94
N LYS A 40 1.63 -3.76 1.74
CA LYS A 40 1.81 -5.18 1.48
C LYS A 40 3.26 -5.45 1.15
N HIS A 41 3.82 -6.48 1.75
CA HIS A 41 5.08 -7.07 1.34
C HIS A 41 4.83 -8.41 0.62
N ALA A 42 5.64 -8.70 -0.38
CA ALA A 42 5.64 -9.96 -1.10
C ALA A 42 7.08 -10.41 -1.31
N ASP A 43 7.36 -11.69 -1.04
CA ASP A 43 8.68 -12.30 -1.17
C ASP A 43 9.03 -12.59 -2.64
N ASP A 44 8.02 -12.92 -3.45
CA ASP A 44 8.21 -13.25 -4.85
C ASP A 44 8.56 -12.01 -5.69
N PRO A 45 9.63 -12.07 -6.50
CA PRO A 45 10.00 -10.97 -7.39
C PRO A 45 8.85 -10.56 -8.32
N GLY A 46 8.46 -9.29 -8.26
CA GLY A 46 7.43 -8.73 -9.13
C GLY A 46 5.99 -8.94 -8.67
N ALA A 47 5.72 -9.74 -7.63
CA ALA A 47 4.36 -9.98 -7.15
C ALA A 47 3.65 -8.67 -6.75
N ALA A 48 4.33 -7.81 -5.98
CA ALA A 48 3.80 -6.50 -5.61
C ALA A 48 3.54 -5.60 -6.83
N HIS A 49 4.39 -5.68 -7.87
CA HIS A 49 4.22 -4.91 -9.10
C HIS A 49 3.01 -5.40 -9.91
N ALA A 50 2.85 -6.72 -10.04
CA ALA A 50 1.72 -7.33 -10.73
C ALA A 50 0.38 -6.98 -10.04
N GLU A 51 0.33 -7.03 -8.70
CA GLU A 51 -0.84 -6.62 -7.95
C GLU A 51 -1.19 -5.14 -8.18
N ALA A 52 -0.19 -4.26 -8.08
CA ALA A 52 -0.36 -2.82 -8.32
C ALA A 52 -0.81 -2.52 -9.76
N ALA A 53 -0.30 -3.24 -10.76
CA ALA A 53 -0.73 -3.12 -12.15
C ALA A 53 -2.19 -3.59 -12.34
N GLY A 54 -2.56 -4.71 -11.73
CA GLY A 54 -3.93 -5.24 -11.79
C GLY A 54 -4.95 -4.28 -11.17
N LEU A 55 -4.64 -3.69 -10.02
CA LEU A 55 -5.51 -2.69 -9.37
C LEU A 55 -5.67 -1.43 -10.22
N ARG A 56 -4.60 -0.95 -10.88
CA ARG A 56 -4.67 0.19 -11.79
C ARG A 56 -5.52 -0.12 -13.02
N TRP A 57 -5.37 -1.31 -13.61
CA TRP A 57 -6.19 -1.76 -14.72
C TRP A 57 -7.68 -1.85 -14.35
N LEU A 58 -8.01 -2.40 -13.17
CA LEU A 58 -9.39 -2.43 -12.67
C LEU A 58 -9.95 -1.02 -12.43
N ALA A 59 -9.13 -0.11 -11.88
CA ALA A 59 -9.54 1.27 -11.62
C ALA A 59 -9.84 2.03 -12.91
N GLU A 60 -9.07 1.80 -13.98
CA GLU A 60 -9.24 2.45 -15.28
C GLU A 60 -10.63 2.18 -15.87
N ALA A 61 -11.15 0.95 -15.70
CA ALA A 61 -12.48 0.59 -16.19
C ALA A 61 -13.59 1.39 -15.48
N GLY A 62 -13.37 1.87 -14.26
CA GLY A 62 -14.37 2.62 -13.48
C GLY A 62 -15.62 1.81 -13.12
N THR A 63 -15.58 0.49 -13.29
CA THR A 63 -16.74 -0.40 -13.11
C THR A 63 -16.83 -0.99 -11.71
N VAL A 64 -15.70 -1.09 -11.00
CA VAL A 64 -15.61 -1.65 -9.65
C VAL A 64 -14.86 -0.70 -8.73
N ALA A 65 -15.32 -0.59 -7.49
CA ALA A 65 -14.61 0.17 -6.47
C ALA A 65 -13.37 -0.62 -6.03
N VAL A 66 -12.19 -0.05 -6.31
CA VAL A 66 -10.90 -0.61 -5.90
C VAL A 66 -10.09 0.44 -5.12
N PRO A 67 -9.16 0.02 -4.24
CA PRO A 67 -8.30 0.96 -3.52
C PRO A 67 -7.41 1.79 -4.45
N VAL A 68 -7.13 3.03 -4.05
CA VAL A 68 -6.09 3.85 -4.70
C VAL A 68 -4.71 3.25 -4.42
N VAL A 69 -3.90 3.12 -5.47
CA VAL A 69 -2.54 2.58 -5.38
C VAL A 69 -1.54 3.74 -5.25
N HIS A 70 -0.78 3.76 -4.16
CA HIS A 70 0.24 4.79 -3.89
C HIS A 70 1.66 4.42 -4.37
N GLY A 71 1.88 3.17 -4.78
CA GLY A 71 3.14 2.64 -5.31
C GLY A 71 2.88 1.36 -6.08
#